data_AF-A0A952S6Y0-F1
#
_entry.id   AF-A0A952S6Y0-F1
#
_cell.length_a   1.000
_cell.length_b   1.000
_cell.length_c   1.000
_cell.angle_alpha   90.00
_cell.angle_beta   90.00
_cell.angle_gamma   90.00
#
_symmetry.space_group_name_H-M   'P 1'
#
loop_
_entity.id
_entity.type
_entity.pdbx_description
1 polymer ?
#
loop_
_entity_poly.entity_id
_entity_poly.type
_entity_poly.pdbx_seq_one_letter_code
_entity_poly.pdbx_strand_id
1 'polypeptide(L)'
;MTFFDLLIIYTAFGAPVTIYSFYRNSRRPGFQAVAAGVAELIFWPFVAIRLLILSSNRPRPHSHNNTRDLAAESIRNHTKDLLRQMAWKAKDDKAFQHIAEAADRYAGLLTSRMASPEGNLLSADSLFALSGHPNEETAVACLMRRNRNRLERHLTYARSDLASSLEMIDSFDKDDDAIRDIGEYLDLLSLTANDPLLEGMVKRFRCRRPDDIDLAVPMQEIDKWELTHPGQKQIP
;
A
#
# COMPACT_ATOMS: atom_id res chain seq x y z
N MET A 1 22.56 20.91 -41.62
CA MET A 1 22.17 21.40 -40.28
C MET A 1 22.65 22.82 -40.13
N THR A 2 21.76 23.72 -39.74
CA THR A 2 22.08 25.12 -39.50
C THR A 2 22.59 25.30 -38.07
N PHE A 3 23.33 26.39 -37.81
CA PHE A 3 23.75 26.75 -36.45
C PHE A 3 22.56 26.94 -35.50
N PHE A 4 21.41 27.40 -36.03
CA PHE A 4 20.17 27.51 -35.28
C PHE A 4 19.62 26.16 -34.82
N ASP A 5 19.70 25.12 -35.65
CA ASP A 5 19.26 23.77 -35.28
C ASP A 5 20.07 23.24 -34.08
N LEU A 6 21.38 23.47 -34.07
CA LEU A 6 22.25 23.10 -32.96
C LEU A 6 21.91 23.87 -31.68
N LEU A 7 21.59 25.15 -31.78
CA LEU A 7 21.24 25.99 -30.64
C LEU A 7 19.89 25.57 -30.03
N ILE A 8 18.91 25.23 -30.87
CA ILE A 8 17.60 24.70 -30.44
C ILE A 8 17.78 23.35 -29.72
N ILE A 9 18.55 22.43 -30.31
CA ILE A 9 18.83 21.13 -29.69
C ILE A 9 19.53 21.34 -28.34
N TYR A 10 20.56 22.19 -28.30
CA TYR A 10 21.32 22.48 -27.09
C TYR A 10 20.43 23.05 -25.96
N THR A 11 19.56 24.01 -26.28
CA THR A 11 18.63 24.59 -25.29
C THR A 11 17.53 23.61 -24.87
N ALA A 12 17.02 22.78 -25.79
CA ALA A 12 16.01 21.77 -25.47
C ALA A 12 16.52 20.75 -24.44
N PHE A 13 17.78 20.32 -24.54
CA PHE A 13 18.39 19.41 -23.55
C PHE A 13 18.78 20.10 -22.23
N GLY A 14 19.16 21.38 -22.27
CA GLY A 14 19.55 22.15 -21.07
C GLY A 14 18.39 22.69 -20.22
N ALA A 15 17.21 22.87 -20.82
CA ALA A 15 16.04 23.46 -20.14
C ALA A 15 15.55 22.66 -18.92
N PRO A 16 15.41 21.32 -18.94
CA PRO A 16 14.98 20.56 -17.76
C PRO A 16 15.97 20.68 -16.58
N VAL A 17 17.27 20.70 -16.87
CA VAL A 17 18.35 20.80 -15.86
C VAL A 17 18.32 22.16 -15.18
N THR A 18 18.15 23.22 -15.95
CA THR A 18 18.08 24.60 -15.43
C THR A 18 16.82 24.84 -14.61
N ILE A 19 15.66 24.33 -15.05
CA ILE A 19 14.43 24.39 -14.27
C ILE A 19 14.61 23.68 -12.92
N TYR A 20 15.18 22.47 -12.92
CA TYR A 20 15.43 21.72 -11.68
C TYR A 20 16.33 22.49 -10.71
N SER A 21 17.41 23.08 -11.20
CA SER A 21 18.33 23.84 -10.35
C SER A 21 17.74 25.17 -9.88
N PHE A 22 16.95 25.84 -10.71
CA PHE A 22 16.21 27.06 -10.33
C PHE A 22 15.27 26.79 -9.15
N TYR A 23 14.50 25.68 -9.19
CA TYR A 23 13.65 25.28 -8.07
C TYR A 23 14.46 24.88 -6.82
N ARG A 24 15.59 24.18 -7.00
CA ARG A 24 16.47 23.81 -5.87
C ARG A 24 17.06 25.04 -5.16
N ASN A 25 17.41 26.08 -5.91
CA ASN A 25 18.01 27.31 -5.38
C ASN A 25 17.01 28.44 -5.07
N SER A 26 15.71 28.19 -5.21
CA SER A 26 14.63 29.19 -5.04
C SER A 26 14.56 29.84 -3.65
N ARG A 27 15.29 29.31 -2.66
CA ARG A 27 15.43 29.93 -1.33
C ARG A 27 16.30 31.20 -1.29
N ARG A 28 16.98 31.58 -2.38
CA ARG A 28 17.77 32.82 -2.47
C ARG A 28 17.00 33.92 -3.23
N PRO A 29 16.62 35.05 -2.59
CA PRO A 29 15.93 36.12 -3.30
C PRO A 29 16.90 36.93 -4.18
N GLY A 30 16.45 37.30 -5.39
CA GLY A 30 17.05 38.37 -6.21
C GLY A 30 17.74 37.97 -7.51
N PHE A 31 18.49 38.92 -8.08
CA PHE A 31 19.24 38.83 -9.35
C PHE A 31 20.26 37.68 -9.38
N GLN A 32 20.76 37.27 -8.22
CA GLN A 32 21.70 36.15 -8.10
C GLN A 32 21.09 34.81 -8.54
N ALA A 33 19.79 34.59 -8.32
CA ALA A 33 19.11 33.38 -8.76
C ALA A 33 18.99 33.31 -10.28
N VAL A 34 18.72 34.46 -10.92
CA VAL A 34 18.61 34.58 -12.38
C VAL A 34 20.00 34.41 -13.03
N ALA A 35 21.02 35.09 -12.52
CA ALA A 35 22.39 34.97 -13.02
C ALA A 35 22.92 33.54 -12.87
N ALA A 36 22.62 32.87 -11.75
CA ALA A 36 22.96 31.46 -11.55
C ALA A 36 22.24 30.54 -12.55
N GLY A 37 20.94 30.77 -12.81
CA GLY A 37 20.18 30.00 -13.79
C GLY A 37 20.71 30.15 -15.23
N VAL A 38 21.11 31.37 -15.63
CA VAL A 38 21.73 31.62 -16.93
C VAL A 38 23.10 30.95 -17.04
N ALA A 39 23.92 31.05 -15.99
CA ALA A 39 25.21 30.37 -15.96
C ALA A 39 25.05 28.85 -16.05
N GLU A 40 24.08 28.26 -15.36
CA GLU A 40 23.80 26.83 -15.45
C GLU A 40 23.24 26.42 -16.81
N LEU A 41 22.54 27.29 -17.53
CA LEU A 41 22.12 27.03 -18.91
C LEU A 41 23.32 26.94 -19.87
N ILE A 42 24.33 27.78 -19.68
CA ILE A 42 25.54 27.79 -20.51
C ILE A 42 26.48 26.64 -20.15
N PHE A 43 26.50 26.25 -18.87
CA PHE A 43 27.40 25.20 -18.35
C PHE A 43 26.67 23.89 -18.01
N TRP A 44 25.48 23.65 -18.56
CA TRP A 44 24.68 22.45 -18.27
C TRP A 44 25.42 21.12 -18.50
N PRO A 45 26.33 20.96 -19.48
CA PRO A 45 27.03 19.69 -19.68
C PRO A 45 27.92 19.33 -18.47
N PHE A 46 28.56 20.33 -17.87
CA PHE A 46 29.37 20.14 -16.66
C PHE A 46 28.50 19.78 -15.46
N VAL A 47 27.34 20.42 -15.32
CA VAL A 47 26.36 20.11 -14.27
C VAL A 47 25.83 18.69 -14.44
N ALA A 48 25.50 18.29 -15.66
CA ALA A 48 25.03 16.94 -15.99
C ALA A 48 26.09 15.87 -15.68
N ILE A 49 27.34 16.08 -16.07
CA ILE A 49 28.45 15.19 -15.74
C ILE A 49 28.63 15.08 -14.21
N ARG A 50 28.58 16.21 -13.50
CA ARG A 50 28.68 16.22 -12.03
C ARG A 50 27.53 15.44 -11.39
N LEU A 51 26.30 15.61 -11.86
CA LEU A 51 25.13 14.84 -11.40
C LEU A 51 25.27 13.35 -11.69
N LEU A 52 25.84 13.00 -12.84
CA LEU A 52 26.10 11.61 -13.23
C LEU A 52 27.12 10.95 -12.29
N ILE A 53 28.22 11.64 -11.99
CA ILE A 53 29.23 11.18 -11.02
C ILE A 53 28.63 11.04 -9.61
N LEU A 54 27.85 12.03 -9.17
CA LEU A 54 27.13 11.98 -7.89
C LEU A 54 26.15 10.81 -7.83
N SER A 55 25.43 10.53 -8.91
CA SER A 55 24.50 9.40 -9.00
C SER A 55 25.21 8.05 -9.01
N SER A 56 26.40 7.97 -9.61
CA SER A 56 27.20 6.75 -9.68
C SER A 56 27.87 6.39 -8.35
N ASN A 57 28.20 7.39 -7.52
CA ASN A 57 28.83 7.18 -6.22
C ASN A 57 27.83 7.03 -5.06
N ARG A 58 26.52 7.26 -5.30
CA ARG A 58 25.50 6.85 -4.34
C ARG A 58 25.41 5.33 -4.37
N PRO A 59 25.43 4.64 -3.22
CA PRO A 59 25.16 3.21 -3.19
C PRO A 59 23.82 3.01 -3.89
N ARG A 60 23.82 2.27 -5.00
CA ARG A 60 22.58 1.85 -5.64
C ARG A 60 21.75 1.22 -4.53
N PRO A 61 20.51 1.67 -4.28
CA PRO A 61 19.66 0.99 -3.34
C PRO A 61 19.66 -0.48 -3.75
N HIS A 62 20.16 -1.35 -2.88
CA HIS A 62 20.06 -2.78 -3.10
C HIS A 62 18.59 -3.04 -3.37
N SER A 63 18.29 -3.50 -4.59
CA SER A 63 16.95 -3.93 -4.98
C SER A 63 16.63 -5.17 -4.14
N HIS A 64 16.14 -4.93 -2.92
CA HIS A 64 15.70 -5.95 -1.97
C HIS A 64 14.33 -6.56 -2.34
N ASN A 65 13.88 -6.36 -3.59
CA ASN A 65 12.59 -6.82 -4.09
C ASN A 65 12.48 -8.35 -4.25
N ASN A 66 13.57 -9.12 -4.16
CA ASN A 66 13.54 -10.47 -4.75
C ASN A 66 13.23 -11.64 -3.79
N THR A 67 13.27 -11.48 -2.47
CA THR A 67 13.13 -12.65 -1.56
C THR A 67 12.01 -12.53 -0.53
N ARG A 68 11.56 -11.32 -0.19
CA ARG A 68 10.45 -11.09 0.77
C ARG A 68 9.11 -10.80 0.09
N ASP A 69 9.12 -10.27 -1.14
CA ASP A 69 7.91 -10.05 -1.92
C ASP A 69 7.24 -11.37 -2.34
N LEU A 70 7.96 -12.50 -2.41
CA LEU A 70 7.39 -13.77 -2.86
C LEU A 70 6.22 -14.27 -1.99
N ALA A 71 6.27 -14.06 -0.67
CA ALA A 71 5.17 -14.45 0.22
C ALA A 71 3.97 -13.50 0.05
N ALA A 72 4.20 -12.20 0.06
CA ALA A 72 3.14 -11.21 -0.14
C ALA A 72 2.53 -11.29 -1.55
N GLU A 73 3.34 -11.59 -2.56
CA GLU A 73 2.94 -11.76 -3.95
C GLU A 73 2.20 -13.10 -4.15
N SER A 74 2.65 -14.18 -3.52
CA SER A 74 1.93 -15.47 -3.51
C SER A 74 0.55 -15.30 -2.88
N ILE A 75 0.46 -14.65 -1.71
CA ILE A 75 -0.80 -14.33 -1.06
C ILE A 75 -1.66 -13.49 -2.00
N ARG A 76 -1.13 -12.37 -2.53
CA ARG A 76 -1.88 -11.49 -3.44
C ARG A 76 -2.39 -12.23 -4.68
N ASN A 77 -1.59 -13.10 -5.28
CA ASN A 77 -1.99 -13.84 -6.47
C ASN A 77 -3.06 -14.89 -6.14
N HIS A 78 -2.90 -15.62 -5.05
CA HIS A 78 -3.88 -16.60 -4.60
C HIS A 78 -5.21 -15.94 -4.20
N THR A 79 -5.15 -14.82 -3.49
CA THR A 79 -6.30 -13.97 -3.15
C THR A 79 -7.02 -13.48 -4.42
N LYS A 80 -6.27 -13.03 -5.43
CA LYS A 80 -6.86 -12.57 -6.71
C LYS A 80 -7.54 -13.69 -7.49
N ASP A 81 -6.97 -14.88 -7.50
CA ASP A 81 -7.54 -16.01 -8.22
C ASP A 81 -8.83 -16.50 -7.55
N LEU A 82 -8.87 -16.54 -6.22
CA LEU A 82 -10.09 -16.83 -5.46
C LEU A 82 -11.16 -15.76 -5.67
N LEU A 83 -10.81 -14.49 -5.63
CA LEU A 83 -11.73 -13.38 -5.90
C LEU A 83 -12.28 -13.41 -7.33
N ARG A 84 -11.48 -13.80 -8.31
CA ARG A 84 -11.95 -13.98 -9.70
C ARG A 84 -12.95 -15.12 -9.81
N GLN A 85 -12.72 -16.23 -9.11
CA GLN A 85 -13.65 -17.35 -9.08
C GLN A 85 -14.98 -16.95 -8.44
N MET A 86 -14.92 -16.22 -7.31
CA MET A 86 -16.11 -15.65 -6.68
C MET A 86 -16.84 -14.66 -7.59
N ALA A 87 -16.12 -13.70 -8.18
CA ALA A 87 -16.71 -12.67 -9.04
C ALA A 87 -17.37 -13.26 -10.31
N TRP A 88 -16.83 -14.38 -10.83
CA TRP A 88 -17.43 -15.05 -11.98
C TRP A 88 -18.75 -15.74 -11.62
N LYS A 89 -18.83 -16.36 -10.43
CA LYS A 89 -20.06 -16.99 -9.91
C LYS A 89 -21.08 -15.95 -9.45
N ALA A 90 -20.61 -14.81 -8.92
CA ALA A 90 -21.40 -13.72 -8.35
C ALA A 90 -21.91 -12.68 -9.36
N LYS A 91 -21.84 -12.97 -10.67
CA LYS A 91 -22.04 -11.94 -11.71
C LYS A 91 -23.41 -11.23 -11.61
N ASP A 92 -24.41 -11.91 -11.05
CA ASP A 92 -25.77 -11.40 -10.87
C ASP A 92 -26.14 -11.09 -9.41
N ASP A 93 -25.25 -11.35 -8.43
CA ASP A 93 -25.52 -11.12 -7.01
C ASP A 93 -24.69 -9.96 -6.44
N LYS A 94 -25.39 -8.87 -6.10
CA LYS A 94 -24.81 -7.67 -5.51
C LYS A 94 -24.18 -7.93 -4.14
N ALA A 95 -24.73 -8.86 -3.35
CA ALA A 95 -24.18 -9.17 -2.04
C ALA A 95 -22.78 -9.76 -2.18
N PHE A 96 -22.63 -10.79 -3.02
CA PHE A 96 -21.34 -11.41 -3.31
C PHE A 96 -20.32 -10.43 -3.91
N GLN A 97 -20.74 -9.50 -4.75
CA GLN A 97 -19.85 -8.45 -5.25
C GLN A 97 -19.32 -7.57 -4.12
N HIS A 98 -20.19 -7.14 -3.19
CA HIS A 98 -19.77 -6.36 -2.01
C HIS A 98 -18.79 -7.13 -1.13
N ILE A 99 -19.00 -8.42 -0.91
CA ILE A 99 -18.10 -9.28 -0.12
C ILE A 99 -16.75 -9.41 -0.82
N ALA A 100 -16.74 -9.67 -2.12
CA ALA A 100 -15.52 -9.78 -2.91
C ALA A 100 -14.73 -8.46 -2.89
N GLU A 101 -15.40 -7.30 -2.99
CA GLU A 101 -14.76 -5.99 -2.89
C GLU A 101 -14.20 -5.72 -1.48
N ALA A 102 -14.94 -6.06 -0.42
CA ALA A 102 -14.50 -5.89 0.96
C ALA A 102 -13.29 -6.80 1.26
N ALA A 103 -13.34 -8.03 0.77
CA ALA A 103 -12.28 -9.03 0.83
C ALA A 103 -11.01 -8.56 0.10
N ASP A 104 -11.12 -8.12 -1.16
CA ASP A 104 -10.00 -7.58 -1.95
C ASP A 104 -9.35 -6.38 -1.26
N ARG A 105 -10.17 -5.46 -0.75
CA ARG A 105 -9.69 -4.29 -0.03
C ARG A 105 -8.93 -4.68 1.24
N TYR A 106 -9.49 -5.60 2.03
CA TYR A 106 -8.85 -6.09 3.25
C TYR A 106 -7.51 -6.79 2.93
N ALA A 107 -7.49 -7.70 1.95
CA ALA A 107 -6.29 -8.40 1.53
C ALA A 107 -5.22 -7.46 0.95
N GLY A 108 -5.62 -6.45 0.18
CA GLY A 108 -4.72 -5.42 -0.35
C GLY A 108 -4.06 -4.60 0.77
N LEU A 109 -4.81 -4.24 1.80
CA LEU A 109 -4.28 -3.53 2.97
C LEU A 109 -3.39 -4.43 3.84
N LEU A 110 -3.76 -5.69 3.99
CA LEU A 110 -2.97 -6.68 4.74
C LEU A 110 -1.62 -6.95 4.07
N THR A 111 -1.61 -7.16 2.76
CA THR A 111 -0.37 -7.33 1.98
C THR A 111 0.49 -6.07 2.02
N SER A 112 -0.12 -4.88 1.95
CA SER A 112 0.58 -3.60 2.13
C SER A 112 1.20 -3.44 3.52
N ARG A 113 0.58 -4.03 4.56
CA ARG A 113 1.11 -4.03 5.93
C ARG A 113 2.27 -5.01 6.10
N MET A 114 2.23 -6.14 5.39
CA MET A 114 3.28 -7.15 5.39
C MET A 114 4.49 -6.73 4.54
N ALA A 115 4.29 -5.91 3.52
CA ALA A 115 5.36 -5.35 2.72
C ALA A 115 6.36 -4.59 3.60
N SER A 116 7.66 -4.92 3.48
CA SER A 116 8.70 -4.38 4.35
C SER A 116 8.72 -2.84 4.30
N PRO A 117 8.84 -2.16 5.46
CA PRO A 117 9.00 -0.71 5.48
C PRO A 117 10.27 -0.24 4.75
N GLU A 118 11.25 -1.13 4.54
CA GLU A 118 12.53 -0.84 3.87
C GLU A 118 12.36 -0.38 2.42
N GLY A 119 11.40 -0.93 1.67
CA GLY A 119 11.11 -0.47 0.31
C GLY A 119 10.54 0.95 0.27
N ASN A 120 9.71 1.29 1.26
CA ASN A 120 9.12 2.63 1.39
C ASN A 120 10.11 3.65 1.95
N LEU A 121 11.10 3.21 2.74
CA LEU A 121 12.14 4.06 3.34
C LEU A 121 12.95 4.77 2.27
N LEU A 122 13.34 4.08 1.19
CA LEU A 122 14.12 4.66 0.09
C LEU A 122 13.36 5.77 -0.66
N SER A 123 12.04 5.61 -0.84
CA SER A 123 11.22 6.63 -1.51
C SER A 123 11.00 7.84 -0.61
N ALA A 124 10.70 7.63 0.67
CA ALA A 124 10.52 8.71 1.64
C ALA A 124 11.81 9.50 1.88
N ASP A 125 12.95 8.82 1.96
CA ASP A 125 14.27 9.44 2.14
C ASP A 125 14.60 10.36 0.95
N SER A 126 14.35 9.88 -0.27
CA SER A 126 14.52 10.70 -1.48
C SER A 126 13.65 11.97 -1.50
N LEU A 127 12.45 11.90 -0.92
CA LEU A 127 11.51 13.03 -0.87
C LEU A 127 11.98 14.12 0.09
N PHE A 128 12.45 13.74 1.28
CA PHE A 128 12.94 14.72 2.25
C PHE A 128 14.32 15.28 1.87
N ALA A 129 15.18 14.46 1.27
CA ALA A 129 16.44 14.90 0.67
C ALA A 129 16.23 15.93 -0.45
N LEU A 130 15.20 15.74 -1.29
CA LEU A 130 14.86 16.70 -2.34
C LEU A 130 14.33 18.03 -1.76
N SER A 131 13.60 17.97 -0.65
CA SER A 131 13.03 19.15 0.01
C SER A 131 14.05 19.97 0.80
N GLY A 132 15.26 19.44 1.04
CA GLY A 132 16.28 20.05 1.88
C GLY A 132 15.83 20.21 3.33
N HIS A 133 15.24 19.15 3.90
CA HIS A 133 14.81 19.14 5.29
C HIS A 133 16.06 19.08 6.21
N PRO A 134 16.14 19.85 7.30
CA PRO A 134 17.34 19.91 8.14
C PRO A 134 17.65 18.61 8.89
N ASN A 135 16.65 17.74 9.04
CA ASN A 135 16.78 16.43 9.67
C ASN A 135 15.93 15.41 8.91
N GLU A 136 16.49 14.87 7.83
CA GLU A 136 15.82 13.97 6.88
C GLU A 136 15.38 12.68 7.56
N GLU A 137 16.27 12.05 8.34
CA GLU A 137 16.02 10.78 9.04
C GLU A 137 14.81 10.85 9.98
N THR A 138 14.72 11.92 10.78
CA THR A 138 13.58 12.12 11.69
C THR A 138 12.28 12.35 10.92
N ALA A 139 12.33 13.10 9.82
CA ALA A 139 11.16 13.35 8.98
C ALA A 139 10.64 12.05 8.32
N VAL A 140 11.56 11.21 7.82
CA VAL A 140 11.26 9.88 7.28
C VAL A 140 10.61 9.01 8.36
N ALA A 141 11.19 8.94 9.56
CA ALA A 141 10.65 8.16 10.67
C ALA A 141 9.23 8.62 11.08
N CYS A 142 9.00 9.93 11.16
CA CYS A 142 7.69 10.50 11.45
C CYS A 142 6.66 10.17 10.35
N LEU A 143 7.06 10.25 9.07
CA LEU A 143 6.20 9.90 7.95
C LEU A 143 5.84 8.41 7.98
N MET A 144 6.80 7.53 8.24
CA MET A 144 6.56 6.09 8.35
C MET A 144 5.62 5.76 9.49
N ARG A 145 5.81 6.37 10.66
CA ARG A 145 4.89 6.21 11.80
C ARG A 145 3.47 6.66 11.44
N ARG A 146 3.33 7.80 10.77
CA ARG A 146 2.02 8.31 10.33
C ARG A 146 1.36 7.37 9.31
N ASN A 147 2.11 6.90 8.33
CA ASN A 147 1.61 5.99 7.30
C ASN A 147 1.19 4.65 7.90
N ARG A 148 1.98 4.10 8.83
CA ARG A 148 1.62 2.89 9.57
C ARG A 148 0.32 3.06 10.34
N ASN A 149 0.18 4.14 11.11
CA ASN A 149 -1.05 4.41 11.84
C ASN A 149 -2.26 4.55 10.90
N ARG A 150 -2.06 5.17 9.74
CA ARG A 150 -3.12 5.31 8.72
C ARG A 150 -3.49 3.95 8.13
N LEU A 151 -2.51 3.13 7.81
CA LEU A 151 -2.71 1.78 7.29
C LEU A 151 -3.46 0.92 8.30
N GLU A 152 -3.06 0.94 9.57
CA GLU A 152 -3.74 0.21 10.66
C GLU A 152 -5.21 0.62 10.77
N ARG A 153 -5.53 1.92 10.74
CA ARG A 153 -6.94 2.39 10.73
C ARG A 153 -7.73 1.88 9.53
N HIS A 154 -7.17 1.99 8.33
CA HIS A 154 -7.84 1.50 7.12
C HIS A 154 -8.05 -0.01 7.17
N LEU A 155 -7.09 -0.75 7.74
CA LEU A 155 -7.19 -2.19 7.92
C LEU A 155 -8.31 -2.53 8.92
N THR A 156 -8.43 -1.82 10.04
CA THR A 156 -9.56 -1.95 10.97
C THR A 156 -10.90 -1.67 10.28
N TYR A 157 -11.01 -0.62 9.46
CA TYR A 157 -12.24 -0.32 8.74
C TYR A 157 -12.57 -1.38 7.69
N ALA A 158 -11.60 -1.81 6.89
CA ALA A 158 -11.81 -2.85 5.90
C ALA A 158 -12.20 -4.19 6.54
N ARG A 159 -11.67 -4.48 7.73
CA ARG A 159 -12.06 -5.65 8.52
C ARG A 159 -13.52 -5.56 8.97
N SER A 160 -13.93 -4.43 9.53
CA SER A 160 -15.32 -4.21 9.94
C SER A 160 -16.27 -4.29 8.75
N ASP A 161 -15.87 -3.74 7.60
CA ASP A 161 -16.62 -3.79 6.36
C ASP A 161 -16.80 -5.22 5.85
N LEU A 162 -15.72 -6.00 5.84
CA LEU A 162 -15.75 -7.42 5.51
C LEU A 162 -16.66 -8.22 6.45
N ALA A 163 -16.58 -7.96 7.76
CA ALA A 163 -17.47 -8.59 8.74
C ALA A 163 -18.95 -8.28 8.47
N SER A 164 -19.28 -7.00 8.27
CA SER A 164 -20.64 -6.59 7.96
C SER A 164 -21.16 -7.18 6.64
N SER A 165 -20.28 -7.34 5.66
CA SER A 165 -20.63 -7.95 4.37
C SER A 165 -20.88 -9.45 4.49
N LEU A 166 -20.16 -10.15 5.38
CA LEU A 166 -20.38 -11.56 5.67
C LEU A 166 -21.70 -11.79 6.44
N GLU A 167 -22.08 -10.88 7.33
CA GLU A 167 -23.38 -10.94 8.01
C GLU A 167 -24.56 -10.79 7.02
N MET A 168 -24.36 -10.11 5.89
CA MET A 168 -25.39 -10.07 4.83
C MET A 168 -25.61 -11.45 4.19
N ILE A 169 -24.57 -12.29 4.08
CA ILE A 169 -24.68 -13.67 3.55
C ILE A 169 -25.53 -14.55 4.46
N ASP A 170 -25.51 -14.33 5.78
CA ASP A 170 -26.30 -15.11 6.72
C ASP A 170 -27.82 -15.06 6.43
N SER A 171 -28.26 -14.12 5.58
CA SER A 171 -29.64 -14.02 5.09
C SER A 171 -29.93 -14.74 3.76
N PHE A 172 -28.90 -15.23 3.05
CA PHE A 172 -29.01 -15.88 1.73
C PHE A 172 -28.87 -17.40 1.86
N ASP A 173 -30.00 -18.09 1.67
CA ASP A 173 -30.21 -19.52 1.97
C ASP A 173 -29.85 -20.49 0.81
N LYS A 174 -29.06 -20.10 -0.21
CA LYS A 174 -29.19 -20.78 -1.53
C LYS A 174 -27.96 -21.23 -2.32
N ASP A 175 -26.72 -21.01 -1.87
CA ASP A 175 -25.58 -21.45 -2.68
C ASP A 175 -24.39 -21.98 -1.85
N ASP A 176 -24.47 -23.26 -1.48
CA ASP A 176 -23.46 -23.97 -0.67
C ASP A 176 -22.05 -23.91 -1.29
N ASP A 177 -21.95 -23.90 -2.62
CA ASP A 177 -20.67 -23.82 -3.33
C ASP A 177 -20.01 -22.44 -3.15
N ALA A 178 -20.80 -21.36 -3.17
CA ALA A 178 -20.28 -20.01 -3.02
C ALA A 178 -19.88 -19.73 -1.55
N ILE A 179 -20.65 -20.26 -0.61
CA ILE A 179 -20.31 -20.29 0.82
C ILE A 179 -18.99 -21.05 1.02
N ARG A 180 -18.81 -22.23 0.40
CA ARG A 180 -17.56 -23.00 0.51
C ARG A 180 -16.35 -22.18 0.05
N ASP A 181 -16.43 -21.54 -1.12
CA ASP A 181 -15.33 -20.75 -1.69
C ASP A 181 -14.98 -19.54 -0.81
N ILE A 182 -15.98 -18.86 -0.23
CA ILE A 182 -15.76 -17.75 0.73
C ILE A 182 -15.08 -18.27 2.00
N GLY A 183 -15.51 -19.43 2.52
CA GLY A 183 -14.90 -20.05 3.69
C GLY A 183 -13.42 -20.37 3.47
N GLU A 184 -13.07 -20.97 2.33
CA GLU A 184 -11.69 -21.30 1.96
C GLU A 184 -10.81 -20.04 1.85
N TYR A 185 -11.37 -18.97 1.30
CA TYR A 185 -10.69 -17.68 1.21
C TYR A 185 -10.46 -17.03 2.58
N LEU A 186 -11.46 -17.04 3.46
CA LEU A 186 -11.34 -16.50 4.81
C LEU A 186 -10.37 -17.32 5.65
N ASP A 187 -10.32 -18.64 5.46
CA ASP A 187 -9.32 -19.52 6.07
C ASP A 187 -7.90 -19.08 5.69
N LEU A 188 -7.66 -18.89 4.40
CA LEU A 188 -6.36 -18.43 3.89
C LEU A 188 -5.98 -17.05 4.45
N LEU A 189 -6.94 -16.13 4.52
CA LEU A 189 -6.74 -14.81 5.13
C LEU A 189 -6.47 -14.90 6.64
N SER A 190 -7.12 -15.81 7.36
CA SER A 190 -6.94 -15.96 8.81
C SER A 190 -5.53 -16.47 9.14
N LEU A 191 -5.07 -17.47 8.38
CA LEU A 191 -3.73 -18.06 8.48
C LEU A 191 -2.63 -17.04 8.19
N THR A 192 -2.86 -16.15 7.23
CA THR A 192 -1.88 -15.12 6.86
C THR A 192 -1.90 -13.93 7.81
N ALA A 193 -3.08 -13.52 8.27
CA ALA A 193 -3.22 -12.34 9.12
C ALA A 193 -2.85 -12.59 10.59
N ASN A 194 -2.82 -13.86 11.06
CA ASN A 194 -2.76 -14.22 12.48
C ASN A 194 -3.79 -13.42 13.29
N ASP A 195 -5.01 -13.32 12.75
CA ASP A 195 -5.97 -12.33 13.20
C ASP A 195 -7.17 -12.98 13.92
N PRO A 196 -7.27 -12.87 15.26
CA PRO A 196 -8.19 -13.69 16.06
C PRO A 196 -9.67 -13.43 15.79
N LEU A 197 -10.11 -12.21 15.46
CA LEU A 197 -11.52 -12.03 15.06
C LEU A 197 -11.79 -12.60 13.67
N LEU A 198 -10.80 -12.66 12.76
CA LEU A 198 -11.00 -13.28 11.45
C LEU A 198 -11.12 -14.79 11.61
N GLU A 199 -10.30 -15.37 12.49
CA GLU A 199 -10.42 -16.76 12.93
C GLU A 199 -11.79 -17.03 13.59
N GLY A 200 -12.27 -16.11 14.43
CA GLY A 200 -13.61 -16.20 15.04
C GLY A 200 -14.74 -16.13 14.01
N MET A 201 -14.60 -15.29 12.99
CA MET A 201 -15.56 -15.20 11.88
C MET A 201 -15.55 -16.45 11.01
N VAL A 202 -14.36 -16.94 10.64
CA VAL A 202 -14.16 -18.23 9.96
C VAL A 202 -14.80 -19.37 10.72
N LYS A 203 -14.60 -19.45 12.04
CA LYS A 203 -15.20 -20.49 12.88
C LYS A 203 -16.72 -20.43 12.86
N ARG A 204 -17.31 -19.23 12.96
CA ARG A 204 -18.78 -19.06 12.82
C ARG A 204 -19.28 -19.53 11.46
N PHE A 205 -18.53 -19.20 10.41
CA PHE A 205 -18.86 -19.57 9.04
C PHE A 205 -18.76 -21.09 8.82
N ARG A 206 -17.76 -21.76 9.40
CA ARG A 206 -17.60 -23.24 9.35
C ARG A 206 -18.66 -23.99 10.15
N CYS A 207 -19.00 -23.54 11.35
CA CYS A 207 -20.02 -24.19 12.21
C CYS A 207 -21.42 -24.19 11.57
N ARG A 208 -21.63 -23.46 10.47
CA ARG A 208 -22.87 -23.45 9.69
C ARG A 208 -22.89 -24.45 8.54
N ARG A 209 -21.78 -25.13 8.20
CA ARG A 209 -21.84 -26.21 7.20
C ARG A 209 -22.68 -27.36 7.78
N PRO A 210 -23.72 -27.82 7.06
CA PRO A 210 -24.55 -28.93 7.53
C PRO A 210 -23.76 -30.25 7.70
N ASP A 211 -22.56 -30.34 7.12
CA ASP A 211 -21.69 -31.52 7.19
C ASP A 211 -20.73 -31.53 8.41
N ASP A 212 -20.57 -30.41 9.15
CA ASP A 212 -19.53 -30.23 10.19
C ASP A 212 -20.11 -30.14 11.64
N ILE A 213 -21.22 -30.85 11.92
CA ILE A 213 -21.97 -30.76 13.20
C ILE A 213 -21.15 -31.08 14.47
N ASP A 214 -19.97 -31.71 14.36
CA ASP A 214 -19.19 -32.14 15.53
C ASP A 214 -18.27 -31.07 16.16
N LEU A 215 -18.25 -29.83 15.67
CA LEU A 215 -17.30 -28.77 16.12
C LEU A 215 -17.95 -27.50 16.67
N ALA A 216 -19.16 -27.58 17.25
CA ALA A 216 -19.82 -26.44 17.87
C ALA A 216 -19.05 -25.91 19.11
N VAL A 217 -18.31 -24.81 18.94
CA VAL A 217 -17.68 -24.07 20.05
C VAL A 217 -18.74 -23.21 20.75
N PRO A 218 -18.87 -23.28 22.09
CA PRO A 218 -19.91 -22.54 22.82
C PRO A 218 -19.71 -21.01 22.74
N MET A 219 -20.84 -20.34 22.49
CA MET A 219 -21.03 -18.92 22.12
C MET A 219 -20.54 -17.86 23.13
N GLN A 220 -19.97 -18.25 24.28
CA GLN A 220 -19.72 -17.35 25.42
C GLN A 220 -18.34 -16.66 25.45
N GLU A 221 -17.39 -17.02 24.59
CA GLU A 221 -16.02 -16.49 24.66
C GLU A 221 -15.76 -15.22 23.83
N ILE A 222 -16.61 -14.90 22.85
CA ILE A 222 -16.37 -13.78 21.94
C ILE A 222 -16.75 -12.44 22.59
N ASP A 223 -17.84 -12.37 23.35
CA ASP A 223 -18.29 -11.14 24.03
C ASP A 223 -17.29 -10.65 25.10
N LYS A 224 -16.41 -11.53 25.60
CA LYS A 224 -15.33 -11.14 26.52
C LYS A 224 -14.20 -10.36 25.83
N TRP A 225 -14.03 -10.49 24.52
CA TRP A 225 -12.93 -9.82 23.82
C TRP A 225 -13.21 -8.33 23.63
N GLU A 226 -14.43 -7.94 23.28
CA GLU A 226 -14.84 -6.52 23.18
C GLU A 226 -14.73 -5.78 24.52
N LEU A 227 -14.92 -6.47 25.65
CA LEU A 227 -14.85 -5.87 26.98
C LEU A 227 -13.41 -5.58 27.46
N THR A 228 -12.38 -6.11 26.81
CA THR A 228 -10.98 -5.90 27.23
C THR A 228 -10.29 -4.72 26.53
N HIS A 229 -10.90 -4.10 25.51
CA HIS A 229 -10.29 -3.01 24.74
C HIS A 229 -11.18 -1.72 24.69
N PRO A 230 -11.53 -1.10 25.83
CA PRO A 230 -12.44 0.07 25.89
C PRO A 230 -11.84 1.41 25.40
N GLY A 231 -10.79 1.37 24.57
CA GLY A 231 -9.95 2.53 24.25
C GLY A 231 -10.27 3.31 22.97
N GLN A 232 -11.15 2.85 22.09
CA GLN A 232 -11.54 3.60 20.89
C GLN A 232 -12.75 4.50 21.17
N LYS A 233 -12.50 5.58 21.93
CA LYS A 233 -13.41 6.74 21.93
C LYS A 233 -13.35 7.39 20.56
N GLN A 234 -14.53 7.48 19.93
CA GLN A 234 -14.81 8.34 18.79
C GLN A 234 -14.32 9.76 19.11
N ILE A 235 -13.47 10.30 18.24
CA ILE A 235 -13.16 11.73 18.18
C ILE A 235 -14.06 12.29 17.06
N PRO A 236 -14.77 13.40 17.29
CA PRO A 236 -15.67 14.01 16.31
C PRO A 236 -14.96 14.46 15.03
#